data_AF-A0A3D9AZE7-F1
#
_entry.id   AF-A0A3D9AZE7-F1
#
_cell.length_a   1.000
_cell.length_b   1.000
_cell.length_c   1.000
_cell.angle_alpha   90.00
_cell.angle_beta   90.00
_cell.angle_gamma   90.00
#
_symmetry.space_group_name_H-M   'P 1'
#
loop_
_entity.id
_entity.type
_entity.pdbx_description
1 polymer ?
#
loop_
_entity_poly.entity_id
_entity_poly.type
_entity_poly.pdbx_seq_one_letter_code
_entity_poly.pdbx_strand_id
1 'polypeptide(L)'
;MSLISLVIQEKGYKEMYPFASWKLFTVPSGGEAYWERYRLYGIKNGDTVRIINTTVQNYDSNEKEGIINGYGGKIDNNDERERNMKKLLIFAKDTSPQFDGYLLYKEKYKPAEIGEKKMNIHKKLITKL
;
A
#
# COMPACT_ATOMS: atom_id res chain seq x y z
N MET A 1 21.79 -27.55 -16.27
CA MET A 1 22.32 -27.28 -14.91
C MET A 1 23.79 -26.89 -15.08
N SER A 2 24.15 -25.64 -14.79
CA SER A 2 25.54 -25.19 -14.92
C SER A 2 26.40 -25.79 -13.81
N LEU A 3 27.62 -26.25 -14.11
CA LEU A 3 28.57 -26.80 -13.14
C LEU A 3 28.86 -25.83 -11.98
N ILE A 4 28.74 -24.54 -12.24
CA ILE A 4 28.92 -23.47 -11.26
C ILE A 4 27.81 -23.50 -10.20
N SER A 5 26.58 -23.83 -10.60
CA SER A 5 25.44 -23.92 -9.70
C SER A 5 25.59 -25.06 -8.70
N LEU A 6 26.19 -26.18 -9.13
CA LEU A 6 26.42 -27.36 -8.29
C LEU A 6 27.41 -27.09 -7.14
N VAL A 7 28.50 -26.36 -7.44
CA VAL A 7 29.56 -26.02 -6.46
C VAL A 7 29.07 -25.03 -5.39
N ILE A 8 28.13 -24.15 -5.74
CA ILE A 8 27.54 -23.18 -4.79
C ILE A 8 26.59 -23.90 -3.81
N GLN A 9 25.86 -24.90 -4.30
CA GLN A 9 24.94 -25.71 -3.52
C GLN A 9 25.68 -26.59 -2.49
N GLU A 10 26.81 -27.20 -2.87
CA GLU A 10 27.63 -28.02 -1.98
C GLU A 10 28.24 -27.23 -0.80
N LYS A 11 28.47 -25.92 -0.97
CA LYS A 11 28.99 -25.05 0.10
C LYS A 11 27.91 -24.44 1.01
N GLY A 12 26.64 -24.84 0.84
CA GLY A 12 25.53 -24.39 1.70
C GLY A 12 25.07 -22.95 1.47
N TYR A 13 25.52 -22.29 0.40
CA TYR A 13 25.05 -20.94 0.05
C TYR A 13 23.73 -21.04 -0.72
N LYS A 14 22.68 -20.37 -0.21
CA LYS A 14 21.42 -20.21 -0.94
C LYS A 14 21.69 -19.57 -2.30
N GLU A 15 21.15 -20.18 -3.36
CA GLU A 15 21.24 -19.70 -4.74
C GLU A 15 21.00 -18.18 -4.80
N MET A 16 22.01 -17.40 -5.21
CA MET A 16 21.80 -16.00 -5.55
C MET A 16 21.02 -15.96 -6.87
N TYR A 17 19.70 -15.84 -6.78
CA TYR A 17 18.86 -15.61 -7.95
C TYR A 17 19.25 -14.28 -8.62
N PRO A 18 19.68 -14.29 -9.89
CA PRO A 18 20.12 -13.10 -10.61
C PRO A 18 18.98 -12.13 -10.94
N PHE A 19 17.74 -12.44 -10.53
CA PHE A 19 16.55 -11.63 -10.75
C PHE A 19 16.24 -10.68 -9.59
N ALA A 20 16.96 -10.75 -8.47
CA ALA A 20 16.76 -9.83 -7.35
C ALA A 20 17.03 -8.36 -7.74
N SER A 21 17.92 -8.13 -8.70
CA SER A 21 18.25 -6.81 -9.23
C SER A 21 17.18 -6.24 -10.17
N TRP A 22 16.31 -7.05 -10.79
CA TRP A 22 15.33 -6.52 -11.75
C TRP A 22 14.22 -5.70 -11.08
N LYS A 23 13.95 -5.94 -9.80
CA LYS A 23 12.98 -5.16 -9.00
C LYS A 23 13.45 -3.72 -8.73
N LEU A 24 14.72 -3.38 -9.01
CA LEU A 24 15.32 -2.05 -8.82
C LEU A 24 15.33 -1.19 -10.09
N PHE A 25 14.94 -1.72 -11.26
CA PHE A 25 15.07 -1.01 -12.55
C PHE A 25 13.73 -0.74 -13.27
N THR A 26 12.59 -0.98 -12.64
CA THR A 26 11.32 -0.38 -13.09
C THR A 26 11.34 1.09 -12.69
N VAL A 27 11.36 2.01 -13.68
CA VAL A 27 11.33 3.49 -13.59
C VAL A 27 11.38 4.01 -12.15
N PRO A 28 12.50 4.61 -11.69
CA PRO A 28 12.52 5.17 -10.35
C PRO A 28 11.36 6.14 -10.24
N SER A 29 10.51 5.91 -9.25
CA SER A 29 9.34 6.73 -8.89
C SER A 29 9.57 8.24 -8.92
N GLY A 30 10.83 8.68 -8.78
CA GLY A 30 11.24 10.07 -8.92
C GLY A 30 11.08 10.70 -10.31
N GLY A 31 10.79 9.92 -11.36
CA GLY A 31 10.50 10.46 -12.70
C GLY A 31 9.06 10.94 -12.89
N GLU A 32 8.13 10.54 -12.01
CA GLU A 32 6.73 10.93 -12.14
C GLU A 32 6.46 12.28 -11.48
N ALA A 33 5.72 13.15 -12.18
CA ALA A 33 5.33 14.46 -11.66
C ALA A 33 4.41 14.34 -10.43
N TYR A 34 3.59 13.28 -10.36
CA TYR A 34 2.65 13.04 -9.28
C TYR A 34 2.44 11.55 -9.04
N TRP A 35 2.30 11.18 -7.78
CA TRP A 35 1.90 9.86 -7.32
C TRP A 35 0.54 9.91 -6.65
N GLU A 36 -0.25 8.86 -6.87
CA GLU A 36 -1.57 8.68 -6.28
C GLU A 36 -1.60 7.41 -5.43
N ARG A 37 -2.22 7.47 -4.26
CA ARG A 37 -2.42 6.30 -3.40
C ARG A 37 -3.73 6.41 -2.63
N TYR A 38 -4.29 5.28 -2.27
CA TYR A 38 -5.48 5.20 -1.42
C TYR A 38 -5.08 5.01 0.04
N ARG A 39 -5.80 5.67 0.94
CA ARG A 39 -5.57 5.62 2.38
C ARG A 39 -6.87 5.50 3.15
N LEU A 40 -6.84 4.68 4.19
CA LEU A 40 -7.90 4.59 5.18
C LEU A 40 -7.71 5.64 6.27
N TYR A 41 -8.82 6.26 6.64
CA TYR A 41 -8.94 7.14 7.78
C TYR A 41 -10.02 6.57 8.69
N GLY A 42 -9.77 6.56 9.99
CA GLY A 42 -10.73 6.15 11.00
C GLY A 42 -11.40 7.37 11.63
N ILE A 43 -12.66 7.22 12.02
CA ILE A 43 -13.36 8.21 12.84
C ILE A 43 -13.21 7.77 14.29
N LYS A 44 -12.74 8.67 15.16
CA LYS A 44 -12.65 8.44 16.60
C LYS A 44 -13.05 9.70 17.34
N ASN A 45 -14.07 9.61 18.20
CA ASN A 45 -14.58 10.76 18.96
C ASN A 45 -14.98 11.96 18.06
N GLY A 46 -15.48 11.70 16.86
CA GLY A 46 -15.84 12.73 15.88
C GLY A 46 -14.68 13.26 15.02
N ASP A 47 -13.43 12.96 15.39
CA ASP A 47 -12.25 13.36 14.61
C ASP A 47 -11.87 12.31 13.56
N THR A 48 -11.29 12.79 12.45
CA THR A 48 -10.79 11.94 11.37
C THR A 48 -9.29 11.73 11.51
N VAL A 49 -8.90 10.49 11.82
CA VAL A 49 -7.51 10.10 12.10
C VAL A 49 -6.99 9.21 10.98
N ARG A 50 -5.80 9.50 10.46
CA ARG A 50 -5.16 8.64 9.46
C ARG A 50 -4.77 7.30 10.07
N ILE A 51 -5.18 6.20 9.43
CA ILE A 51 -4.75 4.85 9.85
C ILE A 51 -3.35 4.61 9.28
N ILE A 52 -2.40 4.32 10.18
CA ILE A 52 -1.02 4.00 9.80
C ILE A 52 -0.96 2.50 9.50
N ASN A 53 -0.37 2.14 8.36
CA ASN A 53 -0.14 0.75 8.00
C ASN A 53 1.06 0.22 8.79
N THR A 54 0.84 -0.11 10.06
CA THR A 54 1.83 -0.84 10.88
C THR A 54 1.69 -2.34 10.63
N THR A 55 2.79 -3.07 10.73
CA THR A 55 2.77 -4.54 10.71
C THR A 55 1.89 -5.05 11.86
N VAL A 56 0.95 -5.92 11.53
CA VAL A 56 0.14 -6.70 12.48
C VAL A 56 0.33 -8.18 12.19
N GLN A 57 -0.14 -9.03 13.09
CA GLN A 57 0.14 -10.47 13.10
C GLN A 57 -0.12 -11.18 11.77
N ASN A 58 -1.13 -10.74 11.00
CA ASN A 58 -1.54 -11.37 9.73
C ASN A 58 -1.18 -10.58 8.47
N TYR A 59 -0.72 -9.33 8.62
CA TYR A 59 -0.46 -8.45 7.47
C TYR A 59 0.74 -7.54 7.73
N ASP A 60 1.71 -7.57 6.83
CA ASP A 60 2.77 -6.58 6.79
C ASP A 60 2.28 -5.23 6.24
N SER A 61 3.11 -4.19 6.40
CA SER A 61 2.77 -2.83 5.92
C SER A 61 2.51 -2.77 4.40
N ASN A 62 3.24 -3.55 3.60
CA ASN A 62 3.15 -3.54 2.15
C ASN A 62 1.90 -4.27 1.66
N GLU A 63 1.54 -5.37 2.31
CA GLU A 63 0.31 -6.12 2.08
C GLU A 63 -0.91 -5.25 2.36
N LYS A 64 -0.91 -4.55 3.51
CA LYS A 64 -1.97 -3.58 3.83
C LYS A 64 -2.09 -2.49 2.78
N GLU A 65 -0.96 -1.91 2.37
CA GLU A 65 -0.90 -0.89 1.33
C GLU A 65 -1.45 -1.42 -0.01
N GLY A 66 -1.08 -2.64 -0.40
CA GLY A 66 -1.54 -3.30 -1.62
C GLY A 66 -3.04 -3.58 -1.60
N ILE A 67 -3.56 -4.09 -0.49
CA ILE A 67 -4.99 -4.36 -0.29
C ILE A 67 -5.81 -3.07 -0.39
N ILE A 68 -5.39 -2.01 0.32
CA ILE A 68 -6.08 -0.72 0.31
C ILE A 68 -6.04 -0.09 -1.08
N ASN A 69 -4.89 -0.09 -1.76
CA ASN A 69 -4.78 0.45 -3.11
C ASN A 69 -5.59 -0.36 -4.13
N GLY A 70 -5.57 -1.69 -4.03
CA GLY A 70 -6.31 -2.57 -4.92
C GLY A 70 -7.82 -2.37 -4.82
N TYR A 71 -8.39 -2.44 -3.60
CA TYR A 71 -9.83 -2.19 -3.42
C TYR A 71 -10.19 -0.72 -3.63
N GLY A 72 -9.36 0.21 -3.17
CA GLY A 72 -9.58 1.65 -3.33
C GLY A 72 -9.67 2.06 -4.80
N GLY A 73 -8.79 1.52 -5.66
CA GLY A 73 -8.84 1.74 -7.09
C GLY A 73 -10.11 1.21 -7.75
N LYS A 74 -10.56 0.01 -7.37
CA LYS A 74 -11.83 -0.55 -7.87
C LYS A 74 -13.03 0.30 -7.45
N ILE A 75 -13.04 0.79 -6.21
CA ILE A 75 -14.10 1.67 -5.69
C ILE A 75 -14.11 3.02 -6.43
N ASP A 76 -12.95 3.65 -6.64
CA ASP A 76 -12.84 4.94 -7.37
C ASP A 76 -13.31 4.80 -8.83
N ASN A 77 -13.02 3.66 -9.46
CA ASN A 77 -13.43 3.34 -10.84
C ASN A 77 -14.86 2.78 -10.96
N ASN A 78 -15.63 2.70 -9.87
CA ASN A 78 -16.97 2.10 -9.80
C ASN A 78 -17.04 0.61 -10.21
N ASP A 79 -15.92 -0.12 -10.22
CA ASP A 79 -15.88 -1.56 -10.46
C ASP A 79 -16.39 -2.33 -9.24
N GLU A 80 -17.51 -3.05 -9.39
CA GLU A 80 -18.23 -3.76 -8.32
C GLU A 80 -18.26 -2.97 -7.00
N ARG A 81 -18.54 -1.65 -7.09
CA ARG A 81 -18.25 -0.66 -6.04
C ARG A 81 -18.71 -1.12 -4.66
N GLU A 82 -19.98 -1.51 -4.51
CA GLU A 82 -20.53 -1.91 -3.21
C GLU A 82 -19.85 -3.15 -2.64
N ARG A 83 -19.55 -4.14 -3.48
CA ARG A 83 -18.88 -5.37 -3.04
C ARG A 83 -17.46 -5.07 -2.56
N ASN A 84 -16.74 -4.23 -3.29
CA ASN A 84 -15.39 -3.82 -2.92
C ASN A 84 -15.37 -2.91 -1.68
N MET A 85 -16.37 -2.03 -1.51
CA MET A 85 -16.56 -1.27 -0.28
C MET A 85 -16.77 -2.20 0.93
N LYS A 86 -17.65 -3.21 0.81
CA LYS A 86 -17.88 -4.19 1.89
C LYS A 86 -16.60 -4.96 2.24
N LYS A 87 -15.84 -5.41 1.24
CA LYS A 87 -14.55 -6.10 1.47
C LYS A 87 -13.54 -5.21 2.17
N LEU A 88 -13.41 -3.96 1.73
CA LEU A 88 -12.49 -3.00 2.33
C LEU A 88 -12.90 -2.61 3.76
N LEU A 89 -14.21 -2.49 4.03
CA LEU A 89 -14.74 -2.28 5.37
C LEU A 89 -14.40 -3.43 6.32
N ILE A 90 -14.62 -4.68 5.88
CA ILE A 90 -14.28 -5.87 6.68
C ILE A 90 -12.79 -5.87 7.01
N PHE A 91 -11.94 -5.62 6.01
CA PHE A 91 -10.51 -5.51 6.22
C PHE A 91 -10.11 -4.38 7.19
N ALA A 92 -10.75 -3.21 7.10
CA ALA A 92 -10.49 -2.09 7.98
C ALA A 92 -10.88 -2.40 9.44
N LYS A 93 -12.01 -3.09 9.65
CA LYS A 93 -12.46 -3.56 10.97
C LYS A 93 -11.54 -4.62 11.57
N ASP A 94 -11.05 -5.54 10.75
CA ASP A 94 -10.12 -6.59 11.20
C ASP A 94 -8.76 -6.01 11.61
N THR A 95 -8.23 -5.09 10.80
CA THR A 95 -6.88 -4.55 11.01
C THR A 95 -6.81 -3.33 11.92
N SER A 96 -7.92 -2.64 12.16
CA SER A 96 -7.98 -1.44 12.99
C SER A 96 -9.36 -1.27 13.65
N PRO A 97 -9.76 -2.20 14.55
CA PRO A 97 -11.09 -2.21 15.17
C PRO A 97 -11.37 -1.03 16.13
N GLN A 98 -10.36 -0.25 16.49
CA GLN A 98 -10.45 0.85 17.45
C GLN A 98 -11.18 2.11 16.97
N PHE A 99 -11.75 2.10 15.77
CA PHE A 99 -12.41 3.25 15.14
C PHE A 99 -13.91 3.02 14.98
N ASP A 100 -14.70 4.08 15.16
CA ASP A 100 -16.16 4.06 15.10
C ASP A 100 -16.68 3.98 13.65
N GLY A 101 -15.85 4.36 12.69
CA GLY A 101 -16.15 4.34 11.26
C GLY A 101 -14.91 4.56 10.41
N TYR A 102 -15.04 4.35 9.10
CA TYR A 102 -13.91 4.40 8.18
C TYR A 102 -14.23 5.23 6.95
N LEU A 103 -13.21 5.94 6.46
CA LEU A 103 -13.25 6.78 5.28
C LEU A 103 -12.12 6.37 4.34
N LEU A 104 -12.42 6.31 3.05
CA LEU A 104 -11.44 6.08 2.01
C LEU A 104 -11.08 7.40 1.33
N TYR A 105 -9.81 7.78 1.39
CA TYR A 105 -9.27 8.93 0.69
C TYR A 105 -8.30 8.51 -0.41
N LYS A 106 -8.27 9.30 -1.49
CA LYS A 106 -7.22 9.29 -2.49
C LYS A 106 -6.27 10.46 -2.21
N GLU A 107 -5.01 10.13 -1.97
CA GLU A 107 -3.93 11.10 -1.74
C GLU A 107 -3.10 11.25 -2.99
N LYS A 108 -2.85 12.49 -3.40
CA LYS A 108 -1.96 12.86 -4.50
C LYS A 108 -0.83 13.74 -3.99
N TYR A 109 0.40 13.42 -4.35
CA TYR A 109 1.61 14.13 -3.92
C TYR A 109 2.69 14.06 -5.00
N LYS A 110 3.70 14.92 -4.90
CA LYS A 110 4.86 14.89 -5.80
C LYS A 110 5.96 14.01 -5.21
N PRO A 111 6.42 12.96 -5.89
CA PRO A 111 7.53 12.15 -5.40
C PRO A 111 8.81 12.94 -5.13
N ALA A 112 9.06 14.00 -5.92
CA ALA A 112 10.21 14.88 -5.74
C ALA A 112 10.24 15.61 -4.38
N GLU A 113 9.09 15.79 -3.72
CA GLU A 113 8.98 16.44 -2.41
C GLU A 113 9.23 15.45 -1.24
N ILE A 114 9.46 14.16 -1.51
CA ILE A 114 9.73 13.16 -0.48
C ILE A 114 11.08 13.48 0.20
N GLY A 115 11.05 13.67 1.52
CA GLY A 115 12.23 14.02 2.31
C GLY A 115 12.40 15.53 2.53
N GLU A 116 11.59 16.36 1.87
CA GLU A 116 11.52 17.78 2.21
C GLU A 116 10.84 18.00 3.57
N LYS A 117 11.11 19.16 4.19
CA LYS A 117 10.53 19.55 5.49
C LYS A 117 9.00 19.52 5.49
N LYS A 118 8.37 19.73 4.32
CA LYS A 118 6.93 19.71 4.16
C LYS A 118 6.58 19.23 2.75
N MET A 119 5.86 18.11 2.67
CA MET A 119 5.30 17.59 1.42
C MET A 119 3.85 18.01 1.28
N ASN A 120 3.46 18.51 0.11
CA ASN A 120 2.08 18.87 -0.16
C ASN A 120 1.28 17.64 -0.60
N ILE A 121 0.30 17.26 0.22
CA ILE A 121 -0.58 16.13 -0.06
C ILE A 121 -1.99 16.65 -0.30
N HIS A 122 -2.49 16.50 -1.52
CA HIS A 122 -3.89 16.74 -1.85
C HIS A 122 -4.72 15.50 -1.54
N LYS A 123 -5.84 15.68 -0.82
CA LYS A 123 -6.70 14.58 -0.39
C LYS A 123 -8.10 14.74 -0.98
N LYS A 124 -8.61 13.70 -1.62
CA LYS A 124 -9.98 13.61 -2.11
C LYS A 124 -10.71 12.49 -1.38
N LEU A 125 -11.83 12.79 -0.74
CA LEU A 125 -12.69 11.75 -0.16
C LEU A 125 -13.34 10.96 -1.31
N ILE A 126 -13.16 9.64 -1.30
CA ILE A 126 -13.78 8.75 -2.29
C ILE A 126 -15.13 8.24 -1.77
N THR A 127 -15.15 7.75 -0.54
CA THR A 127 -16.37 7.26 0.10
C THR A 127 -16.20 7.11 1.61
N LYS A 128 -17.32 7.11 2.32
CA LYS A 128 -17.43 6.48 3.64
C LYS A 128 -17.62 4.97 3.43
N LEU A 129 -16.94 4.16 4.23
CA LEU A 129 -17.02 2.70 4.19
C LEU A 129 -18.00 2.17 5.24
#